data_AF-A0A4V4HSL0-F1
#
_entry.id   AF-A0A4V4HSL0-F1
#
_cell.length_a   1.000
_cell.length_b   1.000
_cell.length_c   1.000
_cell.angle_alpha   90.00
_cell.angle_beta   90.00
_cell.angle_gamma   90.00
#
_symmetry.space_group_name_H-M   'P 1'
#
loop_
_entity.id
_entity.type
_entity.pdbx_description
1 polymer ?
#
loop_
_entity_poly.entity_id
_entity_poly.type
_entity_poly.pdbx_seq_one_letter_code
_entity_poly.pdbx_strand_id
1 'polypeptide(L)'
;MASKTMQGTNRGGMAGFEILGEWQTATGNVLRLKARRKTGYASIWLDYNGDPIKIGYAAHAGGVVREVRWDPPWNEQTTAWKVQQRNHIAWLIADWHAENIRPVHPAPLPASVIGVFELDGFRFAVEPTTANEHAVLSVVNTENGLTPVADLLHEHGRICGLVTRPGWKGTPEERRRQWRSECEAILTQTAPRGGR
;
A
#
# COMPACT_ATOMS: atom_id res chain seq x y z
N MET A 1 -30.49 -24.97 -29.56
CA MET A 1 -29.11 -24.79 -29.08
C MET A 1 -28.40 -23.84 -30.02
N ALA A 2 -28.07 -22.64 -29.58
CA ALA A 2 -27.18 -21.73 -30.30
C ALA A 2 -26.59 -20.74 -29.28
N SER A 3 -25.33 -20.97 -28.93
CA SER A 3 -24.49 -20.07 -28.15
C SER A 3 -24.31 -18.76 -28.92
N LYS A 4 -24.59 -17.62 -28.28
CA LYS A 4 -24.23 -16.31 -28.83
C LYS A 4 -23.26 -15.63 -27.89
N THR A 5 -21.98 -16.00 -28.05
CA THR A 5 -20.84 -15.24 -27.58
C THR A 5 -20.82 -13.92 -28.34
N MET A 6 -21.03 -12.80 -27.65
CA MET A 6 -20.74 -11.47 -28.19
C MET A 6 -19.54 -10.89 -27.46
N GLN A 7 -18.38 -11.02 -28.09
CA GLN A 7 -17.23 -10.16 -27.85
C GLN A 7 -17.37 -8.88 -28.70
N GLY A 8 -17.10 -7.75 -28.04
CA GLY A 8 -16.50 -6.58 -28.66
C GLY A 8 -17.45 -5.47 -29.13
N THR A 9 -17.38 -4.31 -28.48
CA THR A 9 -16.82 -3.12 -29.12
C THR A 9 -16.38 -2.10 -28.08
N ASN A 10 -15.07 -1.83 -28.10
CA ASN A 10 -14.42 -0.69 -27.48
C ASN A 10 -14.79 0.57 -28.30
N ARG A 11 -15.38 1.60 -27.69
CA ARG A 11 -15.43 2.97 -28.22
C ARG A 11 -15.28 3.96 -27.07
N GLY A 12 -14.35 4.90 -27.23
CA GLY A 12 -13.78 5.70 -26.17
C GLY A 12 -14.65 6.87 -25.68
N GLY A 13 -14.19 7.48 -24.58
CA GLY A 13 -14.37 8.91 -24.38
C GLY A 13 -15.29 9.39 -23.25
N MET A 14 -15.61 8.59 -22.25
CA MET A 14 -16.03 9.09 -20.92
C MET A 14 -15.43 8.13 -19.90
N ALA A 15 -14.74 8.65 -18.89
CA ALA A 15 -14.02 7.83 -17.93
C ALA A 15 -14.96 6.81 -17.25
N GLY A 16 -14.91 5.57 -17.77
CA GLY A 16 -15.87 4.52 -17.49
C GLY A 16 -15.75 4.06 -16.05
N PHE A 17 -16.90 3.83 -15.43
CA PHE A 17 -16.96 3.12 -14.17
C PHE A 17 -16.60 1.65 -14.42
N GLU A 18 -15.74 1.10 -13.57
CA GLU A 18 -15.39 -0.32 -13.50
C GLU A 18 -16.28 -1.02 -12.46
N ILE A 19 -16.82 -2.18 -12.81
CA ILE A 19 -17.50 -3.05 -11.84
C ILE A 19 -16.40 -3.85 -11.14
N LEU A 20 -16.25 -3.64 -9.83
CA LEU A 20 -15.23 -4.34 -9.03
C LEU A 20 -15.66 -5.76 -8.69
N GLY A 21 -16.97 -5.99 -8.59
CA GLY A 21 -17.55 -7.29 -8.34
C GLY A 21 -19.01 -7.21 -8.00
N GLU A 22 -19.64 -8.38 -7.99
CA GLU A 22 -21.04 -8.58 -7.64
C GLU A 22 -21.13 -9.69 -6.59
N TRP A 23 -22.05 -9.55 -5.64
CA TRP A 23 -22.28 -10.58 -4.63
C TRP A 23 -23.75 -10.64 -4.23
N GLN A 24 -24.17 -11.79 -3.72
CA GLN A 24 -25.55 -11.99 -3.30
C GLN A 24 -25.67 -11.82 -1.78
N THR A 25 -26.72 -11.13 -1.31
CA THR A 25 -27.07 -11.08 0.10
C THR A 25 -27.74 -12.39 0.53
N ALA A 26 -27.83 -12.63 1.84
CA ALA A 26 -28.54 -13.80 2.38
C ALA A 26 -30.03 -13.86 1.97
N THR A 27 -30.62 -12.72 1.63
CA THR A 27 -32.02 -12.61 1.15
C THR A 27 -32.16 -12.82 -0.36
N GLY A 28 -31.06 -13.12 -1.06
CA GLY A 28 -31.07 -13.37 -2.50
C GLY A 28 -30.88 -12.14 -3.38
N ASN A 29 -30.71 -10.95 -2.81
CA ASN A 29 -30.52 -9.72 -3.60
C ASN A 29 -29.09 -9.65 -4.15
N VAL A 30 -28.91 -9.11 -5.36
CA VAL A 30 -27.58 -8.91 -5.94
C VAL A 30 -27.11 -7.49 -5.67
N LEU A 31 -25.93 -7.37 -5.06
CA LEU A 31 -25.22 -6.12 -4.87
C LEU A 31 -24.05 -6.03 -5.85
N ARG A 32 -23.78 -4.82 -6.34
CA ARG A 32 -22.66 -4.53 -7.25
C ARG A 32 -21.85 -3.35 -6.72
N LEU A 33 -20.53 -3.46 -6.78
CA LEU A 33 -19.64 -2.36 -6.44
C LEU A 33 -19.06 -1.77 -7.73
N LYS A 34 -19.27 -0.46 -7.94
CA LYS A 34 -18.77 0.26 -9.12
C LYS A 34 -17.84 1.38 -8.69
N ALA A 35 -16.60 1.39 -9.18
CA ALA A 35 -15.62 2.42 -8.87
C ALA A 35 -15.13 3.09 -10.14
N ARG A 36 -14.49 4.25 -9.99
CA ARG A 36 -13.72 4.88 -11.05
C ARG A 36 -12.28 5.00 -10.58
N ARG A 37 -11.31 4.77 -11.46
CA ARG A 37 -9.90 4.90 -11.08
C ARG A 37 -9.59 6.30 -10.56
N LYS A 38 -8.70 6.36 -9.56
CA LYS A 38 -8.15 7.58 -8.95
C LYS A 38 -9.15 8.48 -8.20
N THR A 39 -10.41 8.07 -8.01
CA THR A 39 -11.39 8.87 -7.26
C THR A 39 -11.39 8.57 -5.76
N GLY A 40 -10.83 7.43 -5.34
CA GLY A 40 -10.93 6.95 -3.94
C GLY A 40 -12.37 6.66 -3.51
N TYR A 41 -13.26 6.41 -4.48
CA TYR A 41 -14.69 6.29 -4.27
C TYR A 41 -15.30 5.15 -5.10
N ALA A 42 -16.10 4.31 -4.43
CA ALA A 42 -16.88 3.25 -5.03
C ALA A 42 -18.36 3.39 -4.65
N SER A 43 -19.23 3.31 -5.62
CA SER A 43 -20.70 3.33 -5.46
C SER A 43 -21.25 1.92 -5.30
N ILE A 44 -22.19 1.75 -4.38
CA ILE A 44 -22.82 0.46 -4.07
C ILE A 44 -24.21 0.45 -4.69
N TRP A 45 -24.51 -0.58 -5.47
CA TRP A 45 -25.74 -0.72 -6.22
C TRP A 45 -26.44 -2.01 -5.82
N LEU A 46 -27.77 -1.97 -5.75
CA LEU A 46 -28.64 -3.10 -5.53
C LEU A 46 -29.42 -3.37 -6.81
N ASP A 47 -29.42 -4.62 -7.26
CA ASP A 47 -30.36 -5.09 -8.28
C ASP A 47 -31.71 -5.33 -7.61
N TYR A 48 -32.65 -4.42 -7.84
CA TYR A 48 -33.99 -4.50 -7.28
C TYR A 48 -34.97 -4.79 -8.43
N ASN A 49 -35.45 -6.03 -8.51
CA ASN A 49 -36.38 -6.47 -9.56
C ASN A 49 -35.86 -6.25 -11.01
N GLY A 50 -34.55 -6.34 -11.23
CA GLY A 50 -33.93 -6.10 -12.54
C GLY A 50 -33.45 -4.68 -12.76
N ASP A 51 -33.79 -3.74 -11.85
CA ASP A 51 -33.36 -2.35 -11.92
C ASP A 51 -32.24 -2.05 -10.93
N PRO A 52 -31.05 -1.61 -11.40
CA PRO A 52 -29.95 -1.25 -10.51
C PRO A 52 -30.20 0.10 -9.85
N ILE A 53 -30.36 0.11 -8.54
CA ILE A 53 -30.51 1.32 -7.73
C ILE A 53 -29.26 1.56 -6.87
N LYS A 54 -28.79 2.80 -6.78
CA LYS A 54 -27.68 3.16 -5.89
C LYS A 54 -28.18 3.22 -4.46
N ILE A 55 -27.50 2.53 -3.55
CA ILE A 55 -27.92 2.41 -2.15
C ILE A 55 -26.87 2.91 -1.15
N GLY A 56 -25.73 3.37 -1.65
CA GLY A 56 -24.65 3.87 -0.82
C GLY A 56 -23.33 3.99 -1.55
N TYR A 57 -22.27 4.15 -0.76
CA TYR A 57 -20.91 4.26 -1.25
C TYR A 57 -19.85 3.85 -0.23
N ALA A 58 -18.65 3.60 -0.72
CA ALA A 58 -17.45 3.40 0.05
C ALA A 58 -16.36 4.40 -0.37
N ALA A 59 -15.72 5.03 0.62
CA ALA A 59 -14.52 5.82 0.42
C ALA A 59 -13.29 4.97 0.79
N HIS A 60 -12.26 5.00 -0.04
CA HIS A 60 -11.06 4.18 0.12
C HIS A 60 -9.79 4.94 -0.28
N ALA A 61 -8.66 4.51 0.28
CA ALA A 61 -7.33 5.00 -0.06
C ALA A 61 -6.45 3.80 -0.42
N GLY A 62 -6.20 3.61 -1.71
CA GLY A 62 -5.67 2.34 -2.21
C GLY A 62 -6.63 1.19 -1.90
N GLY A 63 -6.07 0.02 -1.55
CA GLY A 63 -6.84 -1.17 -1.17
C GLY A 63 -7.53 -1.11 0.20
N VAL A 64 -7.49 0.03 0.91
CA VAL A 64 -8.03 0.16 2.27
C VAL A 64 -9.30 1.00 2.31
N VAL A 65 -10.40 0.41 2.76
CA VAL A 65 -11.69 1.10 2.96
C VAL A 65 -11.64 1.96 4.23
N ARG A 66 -11.92 3.25 4.07
CA ARG A 66 -11.98 4.23 5.17
C ARG A 66 -13.39 4.37 5.73
N GLU A 67 -14.37 4.40 4.84
CA GLU A 67 -15.76 4.65 5.21
C GLU A 67 -16.69 3.86 4.28
N VAL A 68 -17.81 3.39 4.81
CA VAL A 68 -18.95 2.92 4.04
C VAL A 68 -20.18 3.67 4.55
N ARG A 69 -20.87 4.38 3.65
CA ARG A 69 -22.13 5.05 3.95
C ARG A 69 -23.25 4.44 3.11
N TRP A 70 -24.42 4.37 3.73
CA TRP A 70 -25.63 3.86 3.12
C TRP A 70 -26.61 5.01 2.98
N ASP A 71 -27.30 5.06 1.84
CA ASP A 71 -28.37 6.03 1.60
C ASP A 71 -29.67 5.50 2.24
N PRO A 72 -30.62 6.35 2.64
CA PRO A 72 -31.93 5.90 3.09
C PRO A 72 -32.68 5.13 1.98
N PRO A 73 -33.43 4.06 2.29
CA PRO A 73 -33.65 3.48 3.63
C PRO A 73 -32.58 2.46 4.06
N TRP A 74 -31.55 2.20 3.26
CA TRP A 74 -30.54 1.17 3.54
C TRP A 74 -29.64 1.50 4.74
N ASN A 75 -29.58 2.77 5.14
CA ASN A 75 -28.96 3.17 6.41
C ASN A 75 -29.72 2.66 7.65
N GLU A 76 -30.96 2.20 7.55
CA GLU A 76 -31.74 1.63 8.66
C GLU A 76 -31.54 0.13 8.83
N GLN A 77 -30.81 -0.52 7.90
CA GLN A 77 -30.48 -1.94 7.99
C GLN A 77 -29.71 -2.28 9.28
N THR A 78 -29.80 -3.54 9.70
CA THR A 78 -29.15 -4.01 10.93
C THR A 78 -27.62 -3.83 10.86
N THR A 79 -26.99 -3.62 12.02
CA THR A 79 -25.53 -3.50 12.10
C THR A 79 -24.83 -4.74 11.56
N ALA A 80 -25.37 -5.94 11.86
CA ALA A 80 -24.83 -7.20 11.36
C ALA A 80 -24.81 -7.26 9.83
N TRP A 81 -25.91 -6.85 9.18
CA TRP A 81 -25.99 -6.77 7.73
C TRP A 81 -24.94 -5.79 7.17
N LYS A 82 -24.82 -4.59 7.75
CA LYS A 82 -23.85 -3.58 7.30
C LYS A 82 -22.40 -4.05 7.46
N VAL A 83 -22.08 -4.74 8.54
CA VAL A 83 -20.74 -5.32 8.77
C VAL A 83 -20.41 -6.37 7.73
N GLN A 84 -21.35 -7.28 7.44
CA GLN A 84 -21.17 -8.28 6.38
C GLN A 84 -20.88 -7.62 5.02
N GLN A 85 -21.69 -6.61 4.65
CA GLN A 85 -21.50 -5.91 3.37
C GLN A 85 -20.17 -5.15 3.35
N ARG A 86 -19.80 -4.49 4.45
CA ARG A 86 -18.51 -3.79 4.57
C ARG A 86 -17.33 -4.73 4.35
N ASN A 87 -17.38 -5.96 4.87
CA ASN A 87 -16.31 -6.93 4.69
C ASN A 87 -16.18 -7.35 3.22
N HIS A 88 -17.30 -7.60 2.52
CA HIS A 88 -17.26 -7.90 1.08
C HIS A 88 -16.75 -6.71 0.25
N ILE A 89 -17.19 -5.50 0.56
CA ILE A 89 -16.72 -4.28 -0.11
C ILE A 89 -15.21 -4.09 0.09
N ALA A 90 -14.72 -4.30 1.32
CA ALA A 90 -13.29 -4.19 1.62
C ALA A 90 -12.47 -5.24 0.86
N TRP A 91 -12.95 -6.48 0.78
CA TRP A 91 -12.32 -7.53 0.00
C TRP A 91 -12.24 -7.16 -1.50
N LEU A 92 -13.34 -6.73 -2.11
CA LEU A 92 -13.38 -6.33 -3.52
C LEU A 92 -12.45 -5.14 -3.84
N ILE A 93 -12.38 -4.16 -2.94
CA ILE A 93 -11.48 -3.00 -3.12
C ILE A 93 -10.03 -3.41 -2.96
N ALA A 94 -9.72 -4.28 -1.99
CA ALA A 94 -8.37 -4.81 -1.82
C ALA A 94 -7.94 -5.64 -3.05
N ASP A 95 -8.82 -6.49 -3.55
CA ASP A 95 -8.60 -7.34 -4.72
C ASP A 95 -8.43 -6.52 -6.01
N TRP A 96 -9.32 -5.55 -6.28
CA TRP A 96 -9.18 -4.65 -7.43
C TRP A 96 -7.90 -3.82 -7.39
N HIS A 97 -7.46 -3.44 -6.18
CA HIS A 97 -6.15 -2.83 -6.01
C HIS A 97 -5.04 -3.87 -6.15
N ALA A 98 -5.17 -5.12 -5.73
CA ALA A 98 -4.17 -6.16 -5.94
C ALA A 98 -4.00 -6.55 -7.43
N GLU A 99 -5.05 -6.47 -8.25
CA GLU A 99 -4.97 -6.71 -9.70
C GLU A 99 -4.41 -5.51 -10.48
N ASN A 100 -4.69 -4.28 -10.03
CA ASN A 100 -4.13 -3.05 -10.62
C ASN A 100 -2.79 -2.63 -10.01
N ILE A 101 -2.48 -3.13 -8.83
CA ILE A 101 -1.12 -3.46 -8.45
C ILE A 101 -0.77 -4.65 -9.37
N ARG A 102 -0.42 -4.33 -10.63
CA ARG A 102 0.83 -4.93 -11.10
C ARG A 102 1.75 -4.84 -9.90
N PRO A 103 2.45 -5.91 -9.45
CA PRO A 103 3.65 -5.63 -8.69
C PRO A 103 4.34 -4.56 -9.54
N VAL A 104 4.36 -3.32 -9.06
CA VAL A 104 5.43 -2.43 -9.43
C VAL A 104 6.56 -3.32 -8.99
N HIS A 105 7.21 -4.00 -9.95
CA HIS A 105 8.49 -4.63 -9.69
C HIS A 105 9.21 -3.49 -9.02
N PRO A 106 9.30 -3.51 -7.68
CA PRO A 106 9.56 -2.28 -6.99
C PRO A 106 10.94 -1.95 -7.52
N ALA A 107 11.10 -0.75 -8.07
CA ALA A 107 12.30 -0.41 -8.84
C ALA A 107 13.47 -0.96 -8.04
N PRO A 108 14.35 -1.79 -8.63
CA PRO A 108 15.40 -2.43 -7.86
C PRO A 108 16.03 -1.33 -7.02
N LEU A 109 16.21 -1.61 -5.72
CA LEU A 109 16.76 -0.61 -4.80
C LEU A 109 17.95 0.05 -5.49
N PRO A 110 18.12 1.37 -5.35
CA PRO A 110 19.22 2.09 -5.98
C PRO A 110 20.52 1.30 -5.79
N ALA A 111 21.32 1.15 -6.84
CA ALA A 111 22.56 0.37 -6.78
C ALA A 111 23.57 0.93 -5.74
N SER A 112 23.34 2.16 -5.28
CA SER A 112 24.04 2.77 -4.15
C SER A 112 23.74 2.08 -2.82
N VAL A 113 22.59 1.43 -2.64
CA VAL A 113 22.24 0.77 -1.38
C VAL A 113 23.22 -0.37 -1.10
N ILE A 114 23.95 -0.26 0.00
CA ILE A 114 24.96 -1.23 0.41
C ILE A 114 24.40 -2.35 1.29
N GLY A 115 23.20 -2.15 1.85
CA GLY A 115 22.50 -3.19 2.60
C GLY A 115 21.12 -2.75 3.07
N VAL A 116 20.32 -3.73 3.48
CA VAL A 116 18.97 -3.55 3.98
C VAL A 116 18.71 -4.40 5.21
N PHE A 117 17.81 -3.95 6.06
CA PHE A 117 17.32 -4.71 7.21
C PHE A 117 15.85 -4.38 7.50
N GLU A 118 15.19 -5.23 8.30
CA GLU A 118 13.81 -5.02 8.73
C GLU A 118 13.75 -4.84 10.24
N LEU A 119 12.95 -3.89 10.70
CA LEU A 119 12.72 -3.63 12.11
C LEU A 119 11.32 -3.04 12.34
N ASP A 120 10.58 -3.60 13.30
CA ASP A 120 9.22 -3.15 13.66
C ASP A 120 8.24 -3.07 12.48
N GLY A 121 8.40 -3.95 11.47
CA GLY A 121 7.60 -3.96 10.26
C GLY A 121 7.95 -2.85 9.25
N PHE A 122 9.03 -2.11 9.48
CA PHE A 122 9.63 -1.19 8.51
C PHE A 122 10.86 -1.80 7.88
N ARG A 123 11.05 -1.56 6.57
CA ARG A 123 12.26 -1.91 5.85
C ARG A 123 13.17 -0.68 5.77
N PHE A 124 14.44 -0.85 6.09
CA PHE A 124 15.45 0.19 6.06
C PHE A 124 16.55 -0.15 5.05
N ALA A 125 17.16 0.88 4.48
CA ALA A 125 18.30 0.79 3.59
C ALA A 125 19.43 1.70 4.08
N VAL A 126 20.66 1.23 3.94
CA VAL A 126 21.87 2.02 4.20
C VAL A 126 22.46 2.45 2.87
N GLU A 127 22.65 3.75 2.70
CA GLU A 127 23.20 4.37 1.50
C GLU A 127 24.53 5.05 1.83
N PRO A 128 25.63 4.76 1.11
CA PRO A 128 26.87 5.51 1.24
C PRO A 128 26.66 6.91 0.63
N THR A 129 27.37 7.90 1.17
CA THR A 129 27.46 9.21 0.50
C THR A 129 28.78 9.34 -0.25
N THR A 130 29.03 10.52 -0.81
CA THR A 130 30.33 10.83 -1.44
C THR A 130 31.49 10.83 -0.43
N ALA A 131 31.20 10.96 0.87
CA ALA A 131 32.21 10.87 1.92
C ALA A 131 32.22 9.46 2.52
N ASN A 132 33.38 8.80 2.48
CA ASN A 132 33.53 7.40 2.94
C ASN A 132 33.18 7.17 4.42
N GLU A 133 33.16 8.23 5.22
CA GLU A 133 32.85 8.20 6.65
C GLU A 133 31.37 8.53 6.94
N HIS A 134 30.56 8.73 5.89
CA HIS A 134 29.17 9.15 5.99
C HIS A 134 28.26 8.22 5.19
N ALA A 135 27.24 7.73 5.87
CA ALA A 135 26.14 6.99 5.28
C ALA A 135 24.80 7.59 5.72
N VAL A 136 23.75 7.28 4.96
CA VAL A 136 22.38 7.67 5.25
C VAL A 136 21.57 6.41 5.51
N LEU A 137 20.83 6.42 6.62
CA LEU A 137 19.78 5.45 6.88
C LEU A 137 18.48 5.99 6.29
N SER A 138 17.85 5.21 5.42
CA SER A 138 16.59 5.54 4.77
C SER A 138 15.53 4.48 5.09
N VAL A 139 14.28 4.91 5.27
CA VAL A 139 13.14 3.98 5.25
C VAL A 139 12.75 3.72 3.80
N VAL A 140 12.50 2.44 3.49
CA VAL A 140 12.08 1.98 2.17
C VAL A 140 10.55 1.92 2.15
N ASN A 141 9.92 2.70 1.28
CA ASN A 141 8.48 2.64 1.09
C ASN A 141 8.06 1.43 0.23
N THR A 142 6.75 1.24 0.05
CA THR A 142 6.18 0.14 -0.75
C THR A 142 6.54 0.20 -2.24
N GLU A 143 7.11 1.30 -2.73
CA GLU A 143 7.56 1.53 -4.10
C GLU A 143 9.09 1.43 -4.24
N ASN A 144 9.81 0.93 -3.21
CA ASN A 144 11.27 0.98 -3.08
C ASN A 144 11.88 2.40 -3.09
N GLY A 145 11.07 3.44 -2.87
CA GLY A 145 11.53 4.80 -2.66
C GLY A 145 12.21 4.94 -1.29
N LEU A 146 13.33 5.66 -1.27
CA LEU A 146 14.14 5.88 -0.08
C LEU A 146 13.79 7.24 0.53
N THR A 147 13.40 7.23 1.80
CA THR A 147 13.20 8.45 2.59
C THR A 147 14.23 8.51 3.71
N PRO A 148 15.19 9.45 3.68
CA PRO A 148 16.23 9.57 4.69
C PRO A 148 15.66 9.83 6.09
N VAL A 149 16.07 9.02 7.07
CA VAL A 149 15.63 9.11 8.46
C VAL A 149 16.76 9.46 9.43
N ALA A 150 18.01 9.09 9.11
CA ALA A 150 19.17 9.46 9.91
C ALA A 150 20.45 9.56 9.08
N ASP A 151 21.34 10.43 9.51
CA ASP A 151 22.72 10.53 9.03
C ASP A 151 23.63 9.75 9.98
N LEU A 152 24.49 8.91 9.41
CA LEU A 152 25.39 8.00 10.10
C LEU A 152 26.84 8.43 9.82
N LEU A 153 27.54 8.88 10.85
CA LEU A 153 28.99 9.07 10.81
C LEU A 153 29.64 7.79 11.32
N HIS A 154 30.59 7.25 10.56
CA HIS A 154 31.25 6.00 10.90
C HIS A 154 32.72 5.98 10.51
N GLU A 155 33.49 5.17 11.23
CA GLU A 155 34.89 4.89 10.95
C GLU A 155 35.07 3.38 10.85
N HIS A 156 35.57 2.87 9.72
CA HIS A 156 35.75 1.42 9.48
C HIS A 156 34.48 0.57 9.78
N GLY A 157 33.30 1.12 9.51
CA GLY A 157 32.00 0.48 9.76
C GLY A 157 31.46 0.58 11.18
N ARG A 158 32.19 1.21 12.12
CA ARG A 158 31.70 1.54 13.47
C ARG A 158 31.07 2.92 13.48
N ILE A 159 29.84 3.05 13.97
CA ILE A 159 29.12 4.33 13.98
C ILE A 159 29.58 5.17 15.16
N CYS A 160 30.28 6.27 14.88
CA CYS A 160 30.69 7.27 15.87
C CYS A 160 29.62 8.36 16.08
N GLY A 161 28.72 8.57 15.12
CA GLY A 161 27.63 9.54 15.24
C GLY A 161 26.36 9.08 14.52
N LEU A 162 25.21 9.26 15.15
CA LEU A 162 23.89 9.00 14.55
C LEU A 162 22.99 10.21 14.81
N VAL A 163 22.60 10.90 13.74
CA VAL A 163 21.77 12.11 13.81
C VAL A 163 20.47 11.86 13.08
N THR A 164 19.36 11.81 13.81
CA THR A 164 18.02 11.65 13.21
C THR A 164 17.57 12.94 12.52
N ARG A 165 16.98 12.80 11.33
CA ARG A 165 16.42 13.92 10.57
C ARG A 165 15.10 14.45 11.18
N PRO A 166 14.66 15.67 10.81
CA PRO A 166 13.35 16.18 11.20
C PRO A 166 12.23 15.17 10.90
N GLY A 167 11.29 15.00 11.83
CA GLY A 167 10.27 13.94 11.76
C GLY A 167 10.66 12.63 12.48
N TRP A 168 11.95 12.41 12.74
CA TRP A 168 12.48 11.19 13.38
C TRP A 168 13.20 11.45 14.71
N LYS A 169 13.22 12.70 15.17
CA LYS A 169 13.86 13.10 16.45
C LYS A 169 13.25 12.43 17.68
N GLY A 170 11.96 12.08 17.63
CA GLY A 170 11.26 11.37 18.70
C GLY A 170 11.45 9.84 18.70
N THR A 171 12.35 9.31 17.87
CA THR A 171 12.56 7.87 17.77
C THR A 171 13.07 7.31 19.11
N PRO A 172 12.42 6.27 19.67
CA PRO A 172 12.84 5.64 20.91
C PRO A 172 14.31 5.26 20.91
N GLU A 173 15.00 5.41 22.05
CA GLU A 173 16.43 5.11 22.15
C GLU A 173 16.73 3.64 21.83
N GLU A 174 15.87 2.72 22.26
CA GLU A 174 15.99 1.29 21.95
C GLU A 174 16.02 1.03 20.45
N ARG A 175 15.10 1.63 19.70
CA ARG A 175 15.08 1.54 18.23
C ARG A 175 16.34 2.15 17.61
N ARG A 176 16.84 3.27 18.13
CA ARG A 176 18.11 3.87 17.66
C ARG A 176 19.31 2.96 17.94
N ARG A 177 19.31 2.20 19.04
CA ARG A 177 20.36 1.19 19.33
C ARG A 177 20.31 0.04 18.33
N GLN A 178 19.12 -0.45 18.00
CA GLN A 178 18.93 -1.48 16.97
C GLN A 178 19.36 -0.98 15.58
N TRP A 179 18.94 0.24 15.19
CA TRP A 179 19.42 0.88 13.96
C TRP A 179 20.95 0.92 13.90
N ARG A 180 21.61 1.34 14.98
CA ARG A 180 23.07 1.35 15.05
C ARG A 180 23.64 -0.04 14.81
N SER A 181 23.15 -1.06 15.53
CA SER A 181 23.65 -2.44 15.43
C SER A 181 23.54 -2.98 14.00
N GLU A 182 22.38 -2.82 13.37
CA GLU A 182 22.13 -3.30 12.00
C GLU A 182 22.96 -2.54 10.97
N CYS A 183 23.06 -1.22 11.11
CA CYS A 183 23.87 -0.40 10.21
C CYS A 183 25.36 -0.72 10.34
N GLU A 184 25.89 -0.91 11.55
CA GLU A 184 27.29 -1.33 11.74
C GLU A 184 27.58 -2.68 11.10
N ALA A 185 26.65 -3.64 11.22
CA ALA A 185 26.78 -4.94 10.57
C ALA A 185 26.88 -4.81 9.04
N ILE A 186 26.03 -3.99 8.43
CA ILE A 186 26.05 -3.72 6.98
C ILE A 186 27.35 -3.01 6.58
N LEU A 187 27.70 -1.92 7.26
CA LEU A 187 28.87 -1.12 6.94
C LEU A 187 30.18 -1.91 7.08
N THR A 188 30.27 -2.80 8.07
CA THR A 188 31.44 -3.66 8.30
C THR A 188 31.60 -4.71 7.19
N GLN A 189 30.50 -5.26 6.67
CA GLN A 189 30.54 -6.22 5.56
C GLN A 189 30.99 -5.58 4.25
N THR A 190 30.68 -4.30 4.06
CA THR A 190 31.04 -3.54 2.86
C THR A 190 32.37 -2.80 2.96
N ALA A 191 32.96 -2.71 4.15
CA ALA A 191 34.29 -2.14 4.32
C ALA A 191 35.29 -2.94 3.49
N PRO A 192 36.15 -2.30 2.67
CA PRO A 192 37.18 -3.00 1.94
C PRO A 192 38.05 -3.75 2.95
N ARG A 193 38.10 -5.08 2.83
CA ARG A 193 39.13 -5.86 3.53
C ARG A 193 40.46 -5.32 3.04
N GLY A 194 41.13 -4.53 3.89
CA GLY A 194 42.43 -3.95 3.58
C GLY A 194 43.33 -5.02 2.99
N GLY A 195 43.71 -4.84 1.73
CA GLY A 195 44.73 -5.65 1.09
C GLY A 195 46.01 -5.50 1.90
N ARG A 196 46.58 -6.65 2.27
CA ARG A 196 48.01 -6.73 2.61
C ARG A 196 48.84 -6.43 1.38
#